data_AF-A0A4Y9SDY6-F1
#
_entry.id   AF-A0A4Y9SDY6-F1
#
_cell.length_a   1.000
_cell.length_b   1.000
_cell.length_c   1.000
_cell.angle_alpha   90.00
_cell.angle_beta   90.00
_cell.angle_gamma   90.00
#
_symmetry.space_group_name_H-M   'P 1'
#
loop_
_entity.id
_entity.type
_entity.pdbx_description
1 polymer ?
#
loop_
_entity_poly.entity_id
_entity_poly.type
_entity_poly.pdbx_seq_one_letter_code
_entity_poly.pdbx_strand_id
1 'polypeptide(L)'
;MDQHKLRTLVFEKTGVRIDVDDPVFALVALNEAVLEDAVERHIAAIDAASQALAQQVRQAGGLSGATDGHPARPALDASNETPAPAEHPPGYVPTPPAGPVRPIATQAPRFNPREIRLLLAAAGISLLSALIVLGGQAAFRRPAPAAAPVIAPAALTPEQTLALQNAAKLEKAIQKLDPKARAQLQAELQK
;
A
#
# COMPACT_ATOMS: atom_id res chain seq x y z
N MET A 1 -9.12 17.65 4.52
CA MET A 1 -8.43 18.81 3.88
C MET A 1 -9.39 19.84 3.22
N ASP A 2 -8.93 21.05 2.83
CA ASP A 2 -9.65 22.08 2.02
C ASP A 2 -9.62 21.77 0.51
N GLN A 3 -10.78 21.83 -0.16
CA GLN A 3 -10.95 21.49 -1.58
C GLN A 3 -10.09 22.36 -2.53
N HIS A 4 -9.86 23.63 -2.20
CA HIS A 4 -9.01 24.49 -3.03
C HIS A 4 -7.53 24.05 -3.02
N LYS A 5 -7.09 23.50 -1.89
CA LYS A 5 -5.73 22.98 -1.72
C LYS A 5 -5.55 21.68 -2.52
N LEU A 6 -6.53 20.77 -2.45
CA LEU A 6 -6.58 19.57 -3.29
C LEU A 6 -6.51 19.90 -4.79
N ARG A 7 -7.30 20.88 -5.25
CA ARG A 7 -7.32 21.28 -6.67
C ARG A 7 -5.98 21.77 -7.15
N THR A 8 -5.30 22.57 -6.32
CA THR A 8 -3.95 23.08 -6.62
C THR A 8 -2.96 21.92 -6.68
N LEU A 9 -3.04 20.98 -5.75
CA LEU A 9 -2.13 19.84 -5.65
C LEU A 9 -2.31 18.83 -6.81
N VAL A 10 -3.56 18.62 -7.25
CA VAL A 10 -3.86 17.82 -8.45
C VAL A 10 -3.34 18.52 -9.70
N PHE A 11 -3.53 19.84 -9.82
CA PHE A 11 -3.00 20.62 -10.93
C PHE A 11 -1.47 20.59 -10.98
N GLU A 12 -0.79 20.76 -9.84
CA GLU A 12 0.68 20.68 -9.77
C GLU A 12 1.22 19.30 -10.15
N LYS A 13 0.56 18.23 -9.71
CA LYS A 13 1.03 16.85 -9.97
C LYS A 13 0.69 16.34 -11.36
N THR A 14 -0.42 16.77 -11.94
CA THR A 14 -0.93 16.22 -13.21
C THR A 14 -0.85 17.21 -14.36
N GLY A 15 -0.70 18.50 -14.08
CA GLY A 15 -0.82 19.58 -15.06
C GLY A 15 -2.25 19.82 -15.55
N VAL A 16 -3.22 19.04 -15.08
CA VAL A 16 -4.62 19.09 -15.53
C VAL A 16 -5.43 19.98 -14.59
N ARG A 17 -6.12 20.97 -15.16
CA ARG A 17 -7.11 21.76 -14.43
C ARG A 17 -8.39 20.95 -14.35
N ILE A 18 -8.75 20.56 -13.14
CA ILE A 18 -9.93 19.75 -12.87
C ILE A 18 -10.92 20.62 -12.09
N ASP A 19 -12.17 20.66 -12.56
CA ASP A 19 -13.25 21.39 -11.88
C ASP A 19 -13.76 20.59 -10.67
N VAL A 20 -14.43 21.28 -9.74
CA VAL A 20 -14.92 20.66 -8.50
C VAL A 20 -16.01 19.62 -8.78
N ASP A 21 -16.79 19.82 -9.83
CA ASP A 21 -17.85 18.90 -10.27
C ASP A 21 -17.31 17.73 -11.13
N ASP A 22 -16.00 17.69 -11.39
CA ASP A 22 -15.41 16.62 -12.18
C ASP A 22 -15.37 15.31 -11.36
N PRO A 23 -15.83 14.17 -11.93
CA PRO A 23 -15.78 12.88 -11.26
C PRO A 23 -14.36 12.47 -10.83
N VAL A 24 -13.31 12.91 -11.54
CA VAL A 24 -11.91 12.65 -11.14
C VAL A 24 -11.56 13.41 -9.86
N PHE A 25 -12.03 14.66 -9.70
CA PHE A 25 -11.82 15.43 -8.49
C PHE A 25 -12.54 14.80 -7.30
N ALA A 26 -13.78 14.36 -7.50
CA ALA A 26 -14.55 13.65 -6.48
C ALA A 26 -13.86 12.36 -6.00
N LEU A 27 -13.26 11.58 -6.91
CA LEU A 27 -12.50 10.38 -6.55
C LEU A 27 -11.24 10.70 -5.76
N VAL A 28 -10.50 11.74 -6.15
CA VAL A 28 -9.30 12.15 -5.41
C VAL A 28 -9.67 12.65 -4.01
N ALA A 29 -10.72 13.47 -3.90
CA ALA A 29 -11.21 13.97 -2.62
C ALA A 29 -11.74 12.85 -1.71
N LEU A 30 -12.47 11.88 -2.28
CA LEU A 30 -12.94 10.71 -1.55
C LEU A 30 -11.78 9.85 -1.05
N ASN A 31 -10.80 9.57 -1.91
CA ASN A 31 -9.61 8.81 -1.51
C ASN A 31 -8.87 9.52 -0.38
N GLU A 32 -8.65 10.83 -0.48
CA GLU A 32 -8.00 11.61 0.58
C GLU A 32 -8.78 11.52 1.90
N ALA A 33 -10.10 11.72 1.89
CA ALA A 33 -10.91 11.65 3.10
C ALA A 33 -10.88 10.26 3.74
N VAL A 34 -10.92 9.19 2.93
CA VAL A 34 -10.82 7.81 3.42
C VAL A 34 -9.43 7.52 3.98
N LEU A 35 -8.37 8.06 3.35
CA LEU A 35 -7.00 7.93 3.84
C LEU A 35 -6.80 8.66 5.17
N GLU A 36 -7.32 9.89 5.32
CA GLU A 36 -7.29 10.64 6.58
C GLU A 36 -7.96 9.83 7.71
N ASP A 37 -9.19 9.37 7.49
CA ASP A 37 -9.94 8.56 8.47
C ASP A 37 -9.26 7.22 8.79
N ALA A 38 -8.65 6.56 7.80
CA ALA A 38 -7.90 5.32 8.03
C ALA A 38 -6.64 5.57 8.87
N VAL A 39 -5.91 6.66 8.62
CA VAL A 39 -4.72 7.03 9.40
C VAL A 39 -5.12 7.38 10.83
N GLU A 40 -6.20 8.14 11.04
CA GLU A 40 -6.70 8.46 12.38
C GLU A 40 -7.06 7.19 13.18
N ARG A 41 -7.79 6.24 12.56
CA ARG A 41 -8.08 4.95 13.20
C ARG A 41 -6.81 4.17 13.53
N HIS A 42 -5.81 4.21 12.66
CA HIS A 42 -4.56 3.48 12.85
C HIS A 42 -3.74 4.06 14.01
N ILE A 43 -3.66 5.39 14.10
CA ILE A 43 -3.01 6.08 15.22
C ILE A 43 -3.73 5.74 16.52
N ALA A 44 -5.06 5.84 16.54
CA ALA A 44 -5.86 5.48 17.72
C ALA A 44 -5.63 4.02 18.15
N ALA A 45 -5.51 3.09 17.20
CA ALA A 45 -5.21 1.70 17.49
C ALA A 45 -3.80 1.50 18.07
N ILE A 46 -2.79 2.21 17.53
CA ILE A 46 -1.41 2.19 18.06
C ILE A 46 -1.36 2.77 19.47
N ASP A 47 -2.05 3.87 19.72
CA ASP A 47 -2.09 4.50 21.04
C ASP A 47 -2.74 3.57 22.07
N ALA A 48 -3.85 2.93 21.71
CA ALA A 48 -4.51 1.94 22.56
C ALA A 48 -3.58 0.75 22.86
N ALA A 49 -2.89 0.22 21.85
CA ALA A 49 -1.93 -0.87 22.02
C ALA A 49 -0.74 -0.46 22.90
N SER A 50 -0.23 0.76 22.72
CA SER A 50 0.88 1.31 23.50
C SER A 50 0.50 1.50 24.96
N GLN A 51 -0.71 1.98 25.24
CA GLN A 51 -1.24 2.09 26.59
C GLN A 51 -1.42 0.72 27.25
N ALA A 52 -1.95 -0.26 26.51
CA ALA A 52 -2.09 -1.64 26.99
C ALA A 52 -0.72 -2.26 27.33
N LEU A 53 0.27 -2.06 26.47
CA LEU A 53 1.65 -2.51 26.71
C LEU A 53 2.26 -1.82 27.95
N ALA A 54 2.07 -0.51 28.10
CA ALA A 54 2.55 0.23 29.27
C ALA A 54 1.87 -0.25 30.58
N GLN A 55 0.59 -0.59 30.53
CA GLN A 55 -0.12 -1.21 31.65
C GLN A 55 0.44 -2.59 31.95
N GLN A 56 0.72 -3.41 30.94
CA GLN A 56 1.29 -4.74 31.10
C GLN A 56 2.71 -4.69 31.70
N VAL A 57 3.55 -3.73 31.29
CA VAL A 57 4.88 -3.52 31.88
C VAL A 57 4.79 -3.10 33.35
N ARG A 58 3.83 -2.21 33.69
CA ARG A 58 3.57 -1.82 35.08
C ARG A 58 3.09 -3.00 35.93
N GLN A 59 2.17 -3.82 35.40
CA GLN A 59 1.67 -5.03 36.07
C GLN A 59 2.75 -6.11 36.20
N ALA A 60 3.66 -6.22 35.23
CA ALA A 60 4.80 -7.12 35.26
C ALA A 60 5.95 -6.64 36.17
N GLY A 61 5.77 -5.54 36.91
CA GLY A 61 6.76 -5.02 37.87
C GLY A 61 7.96 -4.33 37.24
N GLY A 62 7.90 -3.94 35.96
CA GLY A 62 9.03 -3.40 35.20
C GLY A 62 9.47 -1.97 35.53
N LEU A 63 8.88 -1.31 36.54
CA LEU A 63 9.32 -0.01 37.04
C LEU A 63 9.20 0.02 38.57
N SER A 64 10.07 -0.72 39.24
CA SER A 64 10.40 -0.43 40.64
C SER A 64 10.85 1.03 40.75
N GLY A 65 10.15 1.79 41.59
CA GLY A 65 10.24 3.24 41.68
C GLY A 65 11.66 3.76 41.86
N ALA A 66 12.08 4.63 40.95
CA ALA A 66 13.10 5.63 41.22
C ALA A 66 12.45 6.80 41.97
N THR A 67 12.04 6.57 43.21
CA THR A 67 11.75 7.63 44.19
C THR A 67 12.19 7.14 45.57
N ASP A 68 13.00 7.98 46.20
CA ASP A 68 13.39 7.98 47.59
C ASP A 68 14.57 7.09 48.00
N GLY A 69 15.75 7.71 47.99
CA GLY A 69 16.92 7.20 48.68
C GLY A 69 18.21 7.77 48.12
N HIS A 70 18.50 9.04 48.40
CA HIS A 70 19.89 9.49 48.46
C HIS A 70 20.51 8.95 49.75
N PRO A 71 21.48 8.01 49.72
CA PRO A 71 22.58 8.05 50.65
C PRO A 71 23.72 8.81 50.00
N ALA A 72 24.27 9.73 50.79
CA ALA A 72 25.42 10.56 50.54
C ALA A 72 26.48 9.94 49.61
N ARG A 73 26.85 10.70 48.58
CA ARG A 73 28.18 10.58 47.96
C ARG A 73 29.23 10.76 49.05
N PRO A 74 30.14 9.80 49.33
CA PRO A 74 31.37 10.16 49.98
C PRO A 74 32.21 10.92 48.96
N ALA A 75 32.67 12.09 49.37
CA ALA A 75 33.69 12.84 48.66
C ALA A 75 34.90 11.93 48.40
N LEU A 76 35.36 11.91 47.15
CA LEU A 76 36.67 11.38 46.79
C LEU A 76 37.71 12.26 47.47
N ASP A 77 38.16 11.87 48.65
CA ASP A 77 39.41 12.35 49.22
C ASP A 77 40.49 11.31 48.93
N ALA A 78 41.54 11.77 48.26
CA ALA A 78 42.65 10.98 47.80
C ALA A 78 43.76 11.07 48.84
N SER A 79 43.94 10.03 49.65
CA SER A 79 45.21 9.74 50.34
C SER A 79 45.23 8.31 50.89
N ASN A 80 46.23 7.54 50.44
CA ASN A 80 46.78 6.30 50.97
C ASN A 80 46.32 5.87 52.38
N GLU A 81 45.86 4.63 52.52
CA GLU A 81 46.53 3.62 53.36
C GLU A 81 45.88 2.22 53.21
N THR A 82 46.73 1.21 53.02
CA THR A 82 46.42 -0.23 53.09
C THR A 82 46.99 -0.71 54.43
N PRO A 83 46.31 -1.51 55.29
CA PRO A 83 46.39 -2.96 55.11
C PRO A 83 45.22 -3.85 55.61
N ALA A 84 45.04 -4.95 54.85
CA ALA A 84 44.66 -6.32 55.28
C ALA A 84 43.16 -6.64 55.58
N PRO A 85 42.77 -7.92 55.65
CA PRO A 85 41.96 -8.60 54.63
C PRO A 85 40.55 -8.93 55.16
N ALA A 86 39.51 -8.29 54.62
CA ALA A 86 38.13 -8.56 55.01
C ALA A 86 37.49 -9.63 54.12
N GLU A 87 37.36 -10.82 54.72
CA GLU A 87 36.16 -11.67 54.74
C GLU A 87 35.31 -11.76 53.46
N HIS A 88 35.37 -12.95 52.86
CA HIS A 88 34.44 -13.36 51.81
C HIS A 88 33.02 -13.48 52.41
N PRO A 89 31.96 -13.00 51.73
CA PRO A 89 30.60 -13.18 52.20
C PRO A 89 30.25 -14.69 52.24
N PRO A 90 29.62 -15.19 53.33
CA PRO A 90 29.24 -16.59 53.43
C PRO A 90 28.05 -16.85 52.51
N GLY A 91 28.22 -17.68 51.49
CA GLY A 91 27.11 -18.13 50.65
C GLY A 91 27.41 -18.43 49.19
N TYR A 92 28.64 -18.20 48.71
CA TYR A 92 28.98 -18.56 47.33
C TYR A 92 29.35 -20.04 47.21
N VAL A 93 28.38 -20.86 46.79
CA VAL A 93 28.61 -22.25 46.37
C VAL A 93 28.79 -22.25 44.85
N PRO A 94 29.91 -22.73 44.28
CA PRO A 94 30.07 -22.80 42.84
C PRO A 94 29.02 -23.73 42.22
N THR A 95 28.26 -23.21 41.26
CA THR A 95 27.27 -23.96 40.49
C THR A 95 27.96 -25.14 39.78
N PRO A 96 27.44 -26.39 39.87
CA PRO A 96 28.05 -27.52 39.17
C PRO A 96 27.94 -27.36 37.64
N PRO A 97 28.89 -27.92 36.87
CA PRO A 97 28.95 -27.75 35.43
C PRO A 97 27.68 -28.27 34.76
N ALA A 98 27.04 -27.41 33.97
CA ALA A 98 25.84 -27.74 33.20
C ALA A 98 26.14 -28.91 32.26
N GLY A 99 25.41 -30.02 32.45
CA GLY A 99 25.48 -31.19 31.58
C GLY A 99 25.03 -30.88 30.15
N PRO A 100 25.21 -31.84 29.21
CA PRO A 100 24.92 -31.63 27.79
C PRO A 100 23.46 -31.24 27.58
N VAL A 101 23.27 -30.01 27.09
CA VAL A 101 21.95 -29.44 26.74
C VAL A 101 21.41 -30.19 25.53
N ARG A 102 20.26 -30.86 25.71
CA ARG A 102 19.56 -31.52 24.61
C ARG A 102 19.06 -30.46 23.61
N PRO A 103 19.19 -30.69 22.29
CA PRO A 103 18.66 -29.77 21.29
C PRO A 103 17.13 -29.70 21.37
N ILE A 104 16.60 -28.48 21.41
CA ILE A 104 15.17 -28.19 21.31
C ILE A 104 14.75 -28.44 19.85
N ALA A 105 13.82 -29.36 19.62
CA ALA A 105 13.27 -29.62 18.29
C ALA A 105 12.46 -28.38 17.82
N THR A 106 13.01 -27.62 16.87
CA THR A 106 12.43 -26.37 16.33
C THR A 106 11.44 -26.59 15.18
N GLN A 107 10.78 -27.75 15.09
CA GLN A 107 9.74 -27.93 14.09
C GLN A 107 8.38 -27.48 14.63
N ALA A 108 8.10 -26.19 14.50
CA ALA A 108 6.73 -25.69 14.59
C ALA A 108 5.96 -26.13 13.33
N PRO A 109 4.74 -26.68 13.46
CA PRO A 109 3.90 -26.99 12.30
C PRO A 109 3.62 -25.70 11.53
N ARG A 110 3.84 -25.73 10.20
CA ARG A 110 3.82 -24.54 9.33
C ARG A 110 2.46 -23.83 9.27
N PHE A 111 1.38 -24.50 9.64
CA PHE A 111 0.04 -23.91 9.67
C PHE A 111 -0.79 -24.51 10.81
N ASN A 112 -1.39 -23.64 11.61
CA ASN A 112 -2.35 -24.07 12.63
C ASN A 112 -3.74 -24.33 12.03
N PRO A 113 -4.55 -25.22 12.63
CA PRO A 113 -5.92 -25.48 12.15
C PRO A 113 -6.81 -24.23 12.17
N ARG A 114 -6.52 -23.27 13.06
CA ARG A 114 -7.19 -21.95 13.07
C ARG A 114 -6.82 -21.09 11.86
N GLU A 115 -5.55 -21.10 11.45
CA GLU A 115 -5.08 -20.34 10.28
C GLU A 115 -5.68 -20.90 8.99
N ILE A 116 -5.81 -22.23 8.86
CA ILE A 116 -6.47 -22.85 7.71
C ILE A 116 -7.93 -22.41 7.62
N ARG A 117 -8.65 -22.36 8.75
CA ARG A 117 -10.04 -21.88 8.80
C ARG A 117 -10.14 -20.40 8.41
N LEU A 118 -9.21 -19.57 8.88
CA LEU A 118 -9.16 -18.15 8.52
C LEU A 118 -8.82 -17.94 7.04
N LEU A 119 -7.90 -18.72 6.47
CA LEU A 119 -7.56 -18.67 5.05
C LEU A 119 -8.74 -19.11 4.18
N LEU A 120 -9.44 -20.18 4.55
CA LEU A 120 -10.66 -20.62 3.86
C LEU A 120 -11.78 -19.57 3.94
N ALA A 121 -11.97 -18.95 5.10
CA ALA A 121 -12.95 -17.89 5.27
C ALA A 121 -12.60 -16.67 4.41
N ALA A 122 -11.34 -16.25 4.41
CA ALA A 122 -10.86 -15.13 3.59
C ALA A 122 -11.01 -15.42 2.08
N ALA A 123 -10.64 -16.62 1.64
CA ALA A 123 -10.81 -17.05 0.26
C ALA A 123 -12.30 -17.07 -0.15
N GLY A 124 -13.18 -17.55 0.74
CA GLY A 124 -14.63 -17.55 0.53
C GLY A 124 -15.21 -16.15 0.40
N ILE A 125 -14.84 -15.23 1.29
CA ILE A 125 -15.30 -13.84 1.26
C ILE A 125 -14.80 -13.13 -0.01
N SER A 126 -13.55 -13.37 -0.41
CA SER A 126 -12.97 -12.86 -1.65
C SER A 126 -13.78 -13.30 -2.88
N LEU A 127 -14.05 -14.61 -2.99
CA LEU A 127 -14.80 -15.15 -4.12
C LEU A 127 -16.25 -14.63 -4.14
N LEU A 128 -16.91 -14.58 -2.98
CA LEU A 128 -18.27 -14.06 -2.88
C LEU A 128 -18.34 -12.59 -3.29
N SER A 129 -17.37 -11.78 -2.85
CA SER A 129 -17.28 -10.36 -3.20
C SER A 129 -17.06 -10.17 -4.70
N ALA A 130 -16.16 -10.95 -5.30
CA ALA A 130 -15.93 -10.93 -6.75
C ALA A 130 -17.21 -11.28 -7.54
N LEU A 131 -17.98 -12.29 -7.09
CA LEU A 131 -19.24 -12.66 -7.71
C LEU A 131 -20.33 -11.60 -7.55
N ILE A 132 -20.40 -10.93 -6.39
CA ILE A 132 -21.33 -9.82 -6.17
C ILE A 132 -20.99 -8.64 -7.06
N VAL A 133 -19.72 -8.28 -7.20
CA VAL A 133 -19.30 -7.18 -8.09
C VAL A 133 -19.59 -7.54 -9.55
N LEU A 134 -19.25 -8.75 -9.98
CA LEU A 134 -19.48 -9.18 -11.36
C LEU A 134 -20.98 -9.32 -11.67
N GLY A 135 -21.75 -9.87 -10.73
CA GLY A 135 -23.20 -9.97 -10.81
C GLY A 135 -23.90 -8.61 -10.77
N GLY A 136 -23.41 -7.69 -9.94
CA GLY A 136 -23.87 -6.29 -9.91
C GLY A 136 -23.60 -5.58 -11.23
N GLN A 137 -22.38 -5.71 -11.78
CA GLN A 137 -22.06 -5.18 -13.11
C GLN A 137 -22.95 -5.76 -14.21
N ALA A 138 -23.27 -7.07 -14.15
CA ALA A 138 -24.17 -7.71 -15.10
C ALA A 138 -25.64 -7.27 -14.93
N ALA A 139 -26.11 -7.10 -13.69
CA ALA A 139 -27.49 -6.71 -13.38
C ALA A 139 -27.77 -5.21 -13.62
N PHE A 140 -26.76 -4.35 -13.41
CA PHE A 140 -26.87 -2.90 -13.60
C PHE A 140 -26.38 -2.42 -14.97
N ARG A 141 -25.86 -3.31 -15.83
CA ARG A 141 -25.67 -3.02 -17.25
C ARG A 141 -27.03 -2.87 -17.94
N ARG A 142 -27.57 -1.66 -17.90
CA ARG A 142 -28.57 -1.20 -18.87
C ARG A 142 -27.95 -1.34 -20.28
N PRO A 143 -28.66 -1.87 -21.30
CA PRO A 143 -28.25 -1.63 -22.68
C PRO A 143 -28.19 -0.12 -22.85
N ALA A 144 -27.03 0.40 -23.28
CA ALA A 144 -26.77 1.82 -23.33
C ALA A 144 -27.88 2.52 -24.15
N PRO A 145 -28.57 3.53 -23.61
CA PRO A 145 -29.38 4.42 -24.43
C PRO A 145 -28.48 5.07 -25.47
N ALA A 146 -28.94 5.11 -26.71
CA ALA A 146 -28.26 5.78 -27.79
C ALA A 146 -27.91 7.23 -27.39
N ALA A 147 -26.69 7.64 -27.75
CA ALA A 147 -26.14 9.00 -27.76
C ALA A 147 -25.66 9.62 -26.42
N ALA A 148 -24.33 9.67 -26.23
CA ALA A 148 -23.53 10.90 -26.34
C ALA A 148 -22.02 10.58 -26.22
N PRO A 149 -21.12 11.22 -26.99
CA PRO A 149 -19.74 10.77 -27.14
C PRO A 149 -18.79 11.49 -26.17
N VAL A 150 -18.15 10.74 -25.28
CA VAL A 150 -16.88 11.15 -24.64
C VAL A 150 -15.88 10.02 -24.84
N ILE A 151 -15.02 10.21 -25.85
CA ILE A 151 -13.72 9.57 -26.08
C ILE A 151 -13.67 8.05 -25.81
N ALA A 152 -14.56 7.31 -26.47
CA ALA A 152 -14.14 6.04 -27.08
C ALA A 152 -13.31 6.39 -28.33
N PRO A 153 -12.35 5.56 -28.80
CA PRO A 153 -11.83 5.71 -30.16
C PRO A 153 -13.07 5.77 -31.06
N ALA A 154 -13.31 6.95 -31.66
CA ALA A 154 -14.53 7.23 -32.38
C ALA A 154 -14.81 6.04 -33.30
N ALA A 155 -15.92 5.34 -33.05
CA ALA A 155 -16.39 4.35 -34.01
C ALA A 155 -16.43 5.10 -35.34
N LEU A 156 -15.63 4.64 -36.30
CA LEU A 156 -15.40 5.34 -37.55
C LEU A 156 -16.75 5.77 -38.10
N THR A 157 -16.92 7.07 -38.30
CA THR A 157 -18.15 7.58 -38.91
C THR A 157 -18.40 6.79 -40.21
N PRO A 158 -19.67 6.60 -40.63
CA PRO A 158 -19.95 5.89 -41.87
C PRO A 158 -19.18 6.47 -43.06
N GLU A 159 -18.95 7.79 -43.07
CA GLU A 159 -18.10 8.49 -44.04
C GLU A 159 -16.61 8.12 -43.93
N GLN A 160 -16.05 8.07 -42.71
CA GLN A 160 -14.65 7.65 -42.50
C GLN A 160 -14.44 6.19 -42.87
N THR A 161 -15.41 5.33 -42.58
CA THR A 161 -15.37 3.91 -42.97
C THR A 161 -15.38 3.77 -44.50
N LEU A 162 -16.20 4.57 -45.18
CA LEU A 162 -16.25 4.60 -46.65
C LEU A 162 -14.96 5.19 -47.25
N ALA A 163 -14.40 6.23 -46.63
CA ALA A 163 -13.12 6.81 -47.02
C ALA A 163 -11.98 5.79 -46.92
N LEU A 164 -11.94 5.01 -45.83
CA LEU A 164 -10.95 3.94 -45.64
C LEU A 164 -11.11 2.81 -46.67
N GLN A 165 -12.34 2.41 -46.99
CA GLN A 165 -12.60 1.43 -48.04
C GLN A 165 -12.16 1.93 -49.43
N ASN A 166 -12.38 3.21 -49.71
CA ASN A 166 -11.95 3.83 -50.96
C ASN A 166 -10.43 3.96 -51.03
N ALA A 167 -9.76 4.34 -49.92
CA ALA A 167 -8.31 4.38 -49.82
C ALA A 167 -7.69 3.01 -50.10
N ALA A 168 -8.23 1.93 -49.51
CA ALA A 168 -7.75 0.57 -49.75
C ALA A 168 -7.94 0.10 -51.22
N LYS A 169 -9.01 0.55 -51.89
CA LYS A 169 -9.22 0.26 -53.32
C LYS A 169 -8.22 1.02 -54.20
N LEU A 170 -7.98 2.29 -53.90
CA LEU A 170 -7.01 3.13 -54.61
C LEU A 170 -5.59 2.58 -54.46
N GLU A 171 -5.20 2.16 -53.25
CA GLU A 171 -3.89 1.56 -53.01
C GLU A 171 -3.69 0.28 -53.84
N LYS A 172 -4.70 -0.59 -53.90
CA LYS A 172 -4.67 -1.79 -54.76
C LYS A 172 -4.62 -1.43 -56.24
N ALA A 173 -5.28 -0.36 -56.66
CA ALA A 173 -5.21 0.12 -58.05
C ALA A 173 -3.80 0.63 -58.36
N ILE A 174 -3.20 1.44 -57.49
CA ILE A 174 -1.82 1.94 -57.62
C ILE A 174 -0.82 0.77 -57.67
N GLN A 175 -1.01 -0.27 -56.85
CA GLN A 175 -0.20 -1.49 -56.88
C GLN A 175 -0.38 -2.35 -58.15
N LYS A 176 -1.38 -2.06 -58.99
CA LYS A 176 -1.58 -2.69 -60.30
C LYS A 176 -1.11 -1.82 -61.47
N LEU A 177 -0.84 -0.53 -61.24
CA LEU A 177 -0.27 0.35 -62.27
C LEU A 177 1.18 -0.05 -62.60
N ASP A 178 1.61 0.23 -63.82
CA ASP A 178 3.00 0.04 -64.23
C ASP A 178 3.99 0.89 -63.41
N PRO A 179 5.23 0.42 -63.20
CA PRO A 179 6.21 1.09 -62.34
C PRO A 179 6.54 2.52 -62.78
N LYS A 180 6.52 2.80 -64.09
CA LYS A 180 6.72 4.14 -64.66
C LYS A 180 5.59 5.10 -64.29
N ALA A 181 4.34 4.63 -64.30
CA ALA A 181 3.18 5.44 -63.93
C ALA A 181 3.12 5.71 -62.42
N ARG A 182 3.56 4.75 -61.58
CA ARG A 182 3.70 4.98 -60.13
C ARG A 182 4.72 6.05 -59.79
N ALA A 183 5.88 6.06 -60.47
CA ALA A 183 6.91 7.07 -60.26
C ALA A 183 6.42 8.48 -60.64
N GLN A 184 5.62 8.60 -61.70
CA GLN A 184 5.01 9.88 -62.10
C GLN A 184 3.98 10.37 -61.08
N LEU A 185 3.10 9.49 -60.59
CA LEU A 185 2.13 9.82 -59.53
C LEU A 185 2.79 10.28 -58.22
N GLN A 186 3.88 9.62 -57.81
CA GLN A 186 4.63 10.05 -56.62
C GLN A 186 5.32 11.40 -56.81
N ALA A 187 5.82 11.67 -58.02
CA ALA A 187 6.42 12.96 -58.35
C ALA A 187 5.39 14.11 -58.37
N GLU A 188 4.14 13.85 -58.78
CA GLU A 188 3.06 14.85 -58.73
C GLU A 188 2.52 15.08 -57.31
N LEU A 189 2.44 14.05 -56.47
CA LEU A 189 2.01 14.19 -55.06
C LEU A 189 3.01 14.95 -54.17
N GLN A 190 4.28 15.00 -54.57
CA GLN A 190 5.35 15.71 -53.84
C GLN A 190 5.51 17.18 -54.26
N LYS A 191 4.69 17.65 -55.20
CA LYS A 191 4.74 19.00 -55.76
C LYS A 191 3.66 19.89 -55.16
#